data_AF-A0A9N9E4S3-F1
#
_entry.id   AF-A0A9N9E4S3-F1
#
_cell.length_a   1.000
_cell.length_b   1.000
_cell.length_c   1.000
_cell.angle_alpha   90.00
_cell.angle_beta   90.00
_cell.angle_gamma   90.00
#
_symmetry.space_group_name_H-M   'P 1'
#
loop_
_entity.id
_entity.type
_entity.pdbx_description
1 polymer ?
#
loop_
_entity_poly.entity_id
_entity_poly.type
_entity_poly.pdbx_seq_one_letter_code
_entity_poly.pdbx_strand_id
1 'polypeptide(L)'
;GGEIMTTLHGQKLTLNPGEIVISSREKFIDLAGIIGNQETAITSQTKNILIECASFSPASIKKTTNRLNISTLASQYFSRGINLVLPPDKSLSRVISLIIESYGGNLNSGTIFTYKEAVKKEKQPLITISQQFITKKVGQAFPEQVIDKI
;
A
#
# COMPACT_ATOMS: atom_id res chain seq x y z
N GLY A 1 8.47 -14.47 17.78
CA GLY A 1 7.03 -14.53 18.09
C GLY A 1 6.86 -14.20 19.56
N GLY A 2 5.91 -13.31 19.90
CA GLY A 2 5.82 -12.71 21.25
C GLY A 2 6.53 -11.36 21.39
N GLU A 3 7.03 -10.80 20.30
CA GLU A 3 7.62 -9.47 20.29
C GLU A 3 6.55 -8.40 20.51
N ILE A 4 6.92 -7.30 21.16
CA ILE A 4 5.99 -6.22 21.49
C ILE A 4 6.35 -4.99 20.66
N MET A 5 5.37 -4.50 19.91
CA MET A 5 5.46 -3.24 19.18
C MET A 5 4.52 -2.21 19.80
N THR A 6 4.96 -0.96 19.91
CA THR A 6 4.09 0.16 20.31
C THR A 6 3.70 0.96 19.08
N THR A 7 2.40 1.06 18.81
CA THR A 7 1.86 1.80 17.65
C THR A 7 2.02 3.32 17.82
N LEU A 8 1.86 4.08 16.73
CA LEU A 8 1.81 5.56 16.74
C LEU A 8 0.85 6.16 17.79
N HIS A 9 -0.17 5.41 18.23
CA HIS A 9 -1.15 5.84 19.23
C HIS A 9 -0.87 5.31 20.64
N GLY A 10 0.32 4.74 20.88
CA GLY A 10 0.73 4.23 22.20
C GLY A 10 0.16 2.85 22.56
N GLN A 11 -0.64 2.23 21.69
CA GLN A 11 -1.14 0.87 21.92
C GLN A 11 -0.01 -0.14 21.76
N LYS A 12 0.16 -1.02 22.76
CA LYS A 12 1.08 -2.16 22.69
C LYS A 12 0.42 -3.34 21.98
N LEU A 13 1.11 -3.90 21.00
CA LEU A 13 0.69 -5.06 20.22
C LEU A 13 1.67 -6.20 20.43
N THR A 14 1.14 -7.39 20.73
CA THR A 14 1.93 -8.62 20.74
C THR A 14 1.89 -9.24 19.35
N LEU A 15 3.07 -9.37 18.73
CA LEU A 15 3.21 -9.85 17.37
C LEU A 15 3.28 -11.38 17.29
N ASN A 16 2.54 -11.92 16.34
CA ASN A 16 2.48 -13.36 16.04
C ASN A 16 3.37 -13.72 14.85
N PRO A 17 3.87 -14.97 14.78
CA PRO A 17 4.53 -15.47 13.59
C PRO A 17 3.67 -15.26 12.33
N GLY A 18 4.30 -14.79 11.26
CA GLY A 18 3.65 -14.50 9.98
C GLY A 18 3.10 -13.08 9.84
N GLU A 19 3.17 -12.26 10.88
CA GLU A 19 2.96 -10.81 10.74
C GLU A 19 4.20 -10.17 10.11
N ILE A 20 3.95 -9.27 9.17
CA ILE A 20 5.02 -8.61 8.41
C ILE A 20 5.32 -7.29 9.11
N VAL A 21 6.59 -7.08 9.44
CA VAL A 21 7.07 -5.86 10.05
C VAL A 21 8.17 -5.26 9.20
N ILE A 22 8.29 -3.95 9.29
CA ILE A 22 9.44 -3.20 8.79
C ILE A 22 10.30 -2.91 10.00
N SER A 23 11.58 -3.26 9.93
CA SER A 23 12.51 -3.08 11.04
C SER A 23 13.87 -2.63 10.53
N SER A 24 14.60 -1.94 11.41
CA SER A 24 16.02 -1.67 11.24
C SER A 24 16.75 -2.24 12.45
N ARG A 25 17.60 -3.23 12.19
CA ARG A 25 18.23 -4.04 13.25
C ARG A 25 17.16 -4.64 14.16
N GLU A 26 17.18 -4.32 15.44
CA GLU A 26 16.26 -4.82 16.47
C GLU A 26 15.09 -3.86 16.75
N LYS A 27 14.91 -2.80 15.95
CA LYS A 27 13.86 -1.79 16.16
C LYS A 27 12.76 -1.90 15.11
N PHE A 28 11.52 -1.97 15.57
CA PHE A 28 10.34 -1.89 14.72
C PHE A 28 10.13 -0.46 14.19
N ILE A 29 9.79 -0.37 12.91
CA ILE A 29 9.46 0.87 12.22
C ILE A 29 7.96 0.92 11.90
N ASP A 30 7.42 -0.18 11.40
CA ASP A 30 6.02 -0.28 10.97
C ASP A 30 5.51 -1.71 11.08
N LEU A 31 4.25 -1.87 11.47
CA LEU A 31 3.49 -3.09 11.16
C LEU A 31 3.02 -2.95 9.71
N ALA A 32 3.74 -3.63 8.82
CA ALA A 32 3.79 -3.36 7.39
C ALA A 32 2.41 -3.11 6.76
N GLY A 33 2.19 -1.88 6.28
CA GLY A 33 0.97 -1.48 5.59
C GLY A 33 -0.27 -1.38 6.48
N ILE A 34 -0.08 -1.38 7.80
CA ILE A 34 -1.15 -1.29 8.80
C ILE A 34 -0.94 -0.07 9.68
N ILE A 35 0.15 0.00 10.46
CA ILE A 35 0.36 1.11 11.39
C ILE A 35 1.83 1.25 11.80
N GLY A 36 2.29 2.50 11.85
CA GLY A 36 3.65 2.84 12.26
C GLY A 36 3.94 2.54 13.73
N ASN A 37 5.23 2.43 14.04
CA ASN A 37 5.74 2.38 15.40
C ASN A 37 5.90 3.81 15.99
N GLN A 38 5.63 3.95 17.28
CA GLN A 38 5.75 5.23 17.99
C GLN A 38 7.18 5.79 18.00
N GLU A 39 8.19 4.95 18.18
CA GLU A 39 9.60 5.35 18.30
C GLU A 39 10.17 5.94 17.01
N THR A 40 9.58 5.58 15.86
CA THR A 40 10.00 6.04 14.53
C THR A 40 9.02 7.04 13.93
N ALA A 41 8.05 7.51 14.71
CA ALA A 41 7.08 8.51 14.29
C ALA A 41 7.78 9.84 13.93
N ILE A 42 7.23 10.53 12.94
CA ILE A 42 7.62 11.93 12.67
C ILE A 42 7.11 12.80 13.83
N THR A 43 7.98 13.67 14.34
CA THR A 43 7.69 14.62 15.41
C THR A 43 8.04 16.04 14.95
N SER A 44 7.69 17.05 15.76
CA SER A 44 8.10 18.44 15.52
C SER A 44 9.62 18.65 15.49
N GLN A 45 10.39 17.72 16.06
CA GLN A 45 11.84 17.76 16.13
C GLN A 45 12.50 17.05 14.93
N THR A 46 11.74 16.30 14.13
CA THR A 46 12.27 15.54 12.99
C THR A 46 12.89 16.47 11.95
N LYS A 47 14.14 16.19 11.56
CA LYS A 47 14.89 16.93 10.53
C LYS A 47 15.16 16.14 9.27
N ASN A 48 15.13 14.82 9.36
CA ASN A 48 15.36 13.90 8.25
C ASN A 48 14.24 12.87 8.26
N ILE A 49 13.72 12.55 7.08
CA ILE A 49 12.65 11.58 6.90
C ILE A 49 13.09 10.51 5.90
N LEU A 50 12.61 9.29 6.11
CA LEU A 50 12.64 8.22 5.12
C LEU A 50 11.21 8.07 4.59
N ILE A 51 11.06 7.95 3.27
CA ILE A 51 9.76 7.77 2.64
C ILE A 51 9.69 6.35 2.09
N GLU A 52 8.68 5.62 2.51
CA GLU A 52 8.41 4.26 2.08
C GLU A 52 7.36 4.24 0.96
N CYS A 53 7.64 3.47 -0.10
CA CYS A 53 6.66 3.13 -1.13
C CYS A 53 6.72 1.62 -1.38
N ALA A 54 5.79 0.88 -0.79
CA ALA A 54 5.78 -0.57 -0.78
C ALA A 54 4.38 -1.13 -1.10
N SER A 55 4.33 -2.42 -1.38
CA SER A 55 3.11 -3.18 -1.57
C SER A 55 3.17 -4.47 -0.76
N PHE A 56 2.05 -4.84 -0.14
CA PHE A 56 1.96 -6.03 0.69
C PHE A 56 0.86 -6.96 0.20
N SER A 57 0.96 -8.25 0.52
CA SER A 57 -0.09 -9.22 0.24
C SER A 57 -1.41 -8.81 0.91
N PRO A 58 -2.50 -8.63 0.15
CA PRO A 58 -3.79 -8.25 0.72
C PRO A 58 -4.32 -9.28 1.72
N ALA A 59 -4.01 -10.57 1.50
CA ALA A 59 -4.38 -11.65 2.39
C ALA A 59 -3.64 -11.56 3.74
N SER A 60 -2.33 -11.27 3.70
CA SER A 60 -1.53 -11.07 4.91
C SER A 60 -2.03 -9.87 5.72
N ILE A 61 -2.30 -8.75 5.04
CA ILE A 61 -2.84 -7.55 5.68
C ILE A 61 -4.17 -7.85 6.35
N LYS A 62 -5.13 -8.45 5.63
CA LYS A 62 -6.45 -8.83 6.18
C LYS A 62 -6.34 -9.74 7.40
N LYS A 63 -5.45 -10.73 7.34
CA LYS A 63 -5.25 -11.67 8.46
C LYS A 63 -4.78 -10.93 9.71
N THR A 64 -3.80 -10.05 9.56
CA THR A 64 -3.22 -9.26 10.66
C THR A 64 -4.22 -8.25 11.21
N THR A 65 -4.90 -7.47 10.35
CA THR A 65 -5.89 -6.47 10.77
C THR A 65 -7.05 -7.09 11.54
N ASN A 66 -7.57 -8.23 11.07
CA ASN A 66 -8.67 -8.93 11.73
C ASN A 66 -8.27 -9.47 13.09
N ARG A 67 -7.06 -10.03 13.21
CA ARG A 67 -6.55 -10.56 14.48
C ARG A 67 -6.34 -9.46 15.51
N LEU A 68 -5.69 -8.37 15.10
CA LEU A 68 -5.36 -7.25 15.99
C LEU A 68 -6.54 -6.29 16.20
N ASN A 69 -7.63 -6.45 15.45
CA ASN A 69 -8.77 -5.54 15.42
C ASN A 69 -8.35 -4.08 15.15
N ILE A 70 -7.45 -3.88 14.18
CA ILE A 70 -6.93 -2.57 13.77
C ILE A 70 -7.36 -2.28 12.34
N SER A 71 -7.95 -1.11 12.13
CA SER A 71 -8.32 -0.61 10.81
C SER A 71 -7.84 0.83 10.64
N THR A 72 -6.77 1.00 9.86
CA THR A 72 -6.27 2.31 9.40
C THR A 72 -6.59 2.53 7.92
N LEU A 73 -6.49 3.77 7.43
CA LEU A 73 -6.63 4.05 6.00
C LEU A 73 -5.67 3.21 5.15
N ALA A 74 -4.39 3.10 5.56
CA ALA A 74 -3.40 2.27 4.88
C ALA A 74 -3.86 0.81 4.80
N SER A 75 -4.29 0.23 5.93
CA SER A 75 -4.75 -1.16 5.97
C SER A 75 -5.98 -1.42 5.09
N GLN A 76 -6.86 -0.43 4.93
CA GLN A 76 -8.03 -0.52 4.04
C GLN A 76 -7.62 -0.54 2.56
N TYR A 77 -6.62 0.26 2.17
CA TYR A 77 -6.08 0.22 0.81
C TYR A 77 -5.36 -1.11 0.55
N PHE A 78 -4.45 -1.51 1.43
CA PHE A 78 -3.65 -2.72 1.20
C PHE A 78 -4.48 -4.02 1.30
N SER A 79 -5.50 -4.09 2.16
CA SER A 79 -6.39 -5.26 2.27
C SER A 79 -7.24 -5.52 1.02
N ARG A 80 -7.49 -4.49 0.20
CA ARG A 80 -8.21 -4.59 -1.08
C ARG A 80 -7.27 -4.83 -2.27
N GLY A 81 -5.96 -4.75 -2.05
CA GLY A 81 -4.96 -4.71 -3.11
C GLY A 81 -4.80 -3.32 -3.68
N ILE A 82 -3.55 -2.96 -3.95
CA ILE A 82 -3.22 -1.72 -4.64
C ILE A 82 -2.88 -2.01 -6.10
N ASN A 83 -3.33 -1.13 -6.98
CA ASN A 83 -2.99 -1.23 -8.39
C ASN A 83 -1.55 -0.78 -8.62
N LEU A 84 -0.67 -1.71 -9.00
CA LEU A 84 0.74 -1.47 -9.27
C LEU A 84 1.03 -0.93 -10.69
N VAL A 85 0.01 -0.39 -11.39
CA VAL A 85 0.18 0.23 -12.72
C VAL A 85 1.14 1.41 -12.68
N LEU A 86 1.15 2.19 -11.60
CA LEU A 86 2.13 3.27 -11.43
C LEU A 86 3.44 2.71 -10.87
N PRO A 87 4.58 2.92 -11.58
CA PRO A 87 5.89 2.58 -11.07
C PRO A 87 6.16 3.24 -9.69
N PRO A 88 6.66 2.48 -8.69
CA PRO A 88 6.92 3.02 -7.34
C PRO A 88 7.86 4.24 -7.32
N ASP A 89 8.84 4.30 -8.24
CA ASP A 89 9.74 5.43 -8.42
C ASP A 89 8.97 6.71 -8.78
N LYS A 90 7.99 6.66 -9.68
CA LYS A 90 7.17 7.83 -10.03
C LYS A 90 6.33 8.33 -8.86
N SER A 91 5.70 7.41 -8.13
CA SER A 91 4.91 7.74 -6.94
C SER A 91 5.78 8.40 -5.88
N LEU A 92 6.95 7.82 -5.61
CA LEU A 92 7.92 8.34 -4.65
C LEU A 92 8.47 9.71 -5.06
N SER A 93 8.86 9.89 -6.34
CA SER A 93 9.31 11.18 -6.86
C SER A 93 8.25 12.27 -6.68
N ARG A 94 6.97 11.96 -6.93
CA ARG A 94 5.90 12.95 -6.74
C ARG A 94 5.73 13.34 -5.27
N VAL A 95 5.78 12.38 -4.36
CA VAL A 95 5.69 12.64 -2.91
C VAL A 95 6.87 13.49 -2.44
N ILE A 96 8.10 13.15 -2.86
CA ILE A 96 9.31 13.93 -2.54
C ILE A 96 9.17 15.37 -3.04
N SER A 97 8.75 15.58 -4.30
CA SER A 97 8.55 16.93 -4.84
C SER A 97 7.53 17.73 -4.02
N LEU A 98 6.40 17.13 -3.64
CA LEU A 98 5.39 17.81 -2.82
C LEU A 98 5.92 18.22 -1.45
N ILE A 99 6.73 17.37 -0.80
CA ILE A 99 7.33 17.68 0.50
C ILE A 99 8.31 18.84 0.36
N ILE A 100 9.17 18.82 -0.67
CA ILE A 100 10.14 19.90 -0.92
C ILE A 100 9.43 21.21 -1.26
N GLU A 101 8.40 21.18 -2.11
CA GLU A 101 7.59 22.34 -2.47
C GLU A 101 6.89 22.96 -1.26
N SER A 102 6.39 22.13 -0.33
CA SER A 102 5.56 22.60 0.79
C SER A 102 6.36 22.95 2.04
N TYR A 103 7.46 22.25 2.31
CA TYR A 103 8.21 22.32 3.58
C TYR A 103 9.71 22.58 3.38
N GLY A 104 10.19 22.65 2.14
CA GLY A 104 11.60 22.79 1.81
C GLY A 104 12.40 21.51 2.07
N GLY A 105 13.70 21.67 2.30
CA GLY A 105 14.65 20.57 2.46
C GLY A 105 15.25 20.10 1.13
N ASN A 106 16.11 19.09 1.21
CA ASN A 106 16.86 18.57 0.07
C ASN A 106 16.95 17.04 0.14
N LEU A 107 17.05 16.41 -1.01
CA LEU A 107 17.29 14.97 -1.09
C LEU A 107 18.78 14.69 -0.77
N ASN A 108 19.06 14.20 0.43
CA ASN A 108 20.41 13.75 0.79
C ASN A 108 20.68 12.36 0.18
N SER A 109 21.54 12.32 -0.85
CA SER A 109 21.93 11.15 -1.66
C SER A 109 20.76 10.37 -2.26
N GLY A 110 20.60 10.47 -3.59
CA GLY A 110 19.42 10.01 -4.33
C GLY A 110 19.26 8.51 -4.49
N THR A 111 19.40 7.72 -3.42
CA THR A 111 19.13 6.29 -3.49
C THR A 111 17.66 6.01 -3.22
N ILE A 112 16.86 6.18 -4.28
CA ILE A 112 15.60 5.46 -4.41
C ILE A 112 15.96 3.98 -4.52
N PHE A 113 16.03 3.28 -3.38
CA PHE A 113 16.14 1.82 -3.37
C PHE A 113 14.80 1.25 -3.83
N THR A 114 14.65 1.08 -5.14
CA THR A 114 13.56 0.28 -5.68
C THR A 114 14.05 -1.15 -5.80
N TYR A 115 13.53 -2.04 -4.97
CA TYR A 115 13.61 -3.46 -5.26
C TYR A 115 12.69 -3.74 -6.45
N LYS A 116 13.24 -3.62 -7.66
CA LYS A 116 12.58 -4.04 -8.89
C LYS A 116 12.73 -5.55 -9.00
N GLU A 117 12.02 -6.31 -8.17
CA GLU A 117 11.50 -7.54 -8.75
C GLU A 117 10.59 -7.09 -9.89
N ALA A 118 10.83 -7.61 -11.09
CA ALA A 118 10.02 -7.29 -12.24
C ALA A 118 8.58 -7.65 -11.87
N VAL A 119 7.78 -6.64 -11.51
CA VAL A 119 6.33 -6.78 -11.50
C VAL A 119 6.04 -7.17 -12.94
N LYS A 120 5.84 -8.48 -13.18
CA LYS A 120 5.35 -8.94 -14.46
C LYS A 120 4.10 -8.10 -14.67
N LYS A 121 4.11 -7.25 -15.70
CA LYS A 121 2.88 -6.63 -16.15
C LYS A 121 1.96 -7.81 -16.45
N GLU A 122 1.09 -8.14 -15.50
CA GLU A 122 0.03 -9.08 -15.76
C GLU A 122 -0.72 -8.46 -16.92
N LYS A 123 -0.64 -9.11 -18.09
CA LYS A 123 -1.48 -8.71 -19.22
C LYS A 123 -2.89 -8.78 -18.68
N GLN A 124 -3.58 -7.64 -18.68
CA GLN A 124 -4.98 -7.64 -18.29
C GLN A 124 -5.67 -8.68 -19.17
N PRO A 125 -6.37 -9.65 -18.58
CA PRO A 125 -6.99 -10.71 -19.36
C PRO A 125 -7.98 -10.05 -20.32
N LEU A 126 -7.92 -10.42 -21.59
CA LEU A 126 -8.95 -10.03 -22.53
C LEU A 126 -10.24 -10.71 -22.10
N ILE A 127 -11.21 -9.92 -21.64
CA ILE A 127 -12.54 -10.42 -21.31
C ILE A 127 -13.40 -10.29 -22.56
N THR A 128 -13.78 -11.42 -23.14
CA THR A 128 -14.75 -11.46 -24.24
C THR A 128 -16.14 -11.69 -23.67
N ILE A 129 -17.09 -10.83 -24.03
CA ILE A 129 -18.49 -10.91 -23.60
C ILE A 129 -19.40 -10.79 -24.83
N SER A 130 -20.48 -11.57 -24.89
CA SER A 130 -21.44 -11.49 -25.99
C SER A 130 -22.60 -10.56 -25.64
N GLN A 131 -23.17 -9.90 -26.65
CA GLN A 131 -24.39 -9.10 -26.48
C GLN A 131 -25.54 -9.92 -25.91
N GLN A 132 -25.68 -11.17 -26.36
CA GLN A 132 -26.70 -12.09 -25.84
C GLN A 132 -26.55 -12.32 -24.33
N PHE A 133 -25.32 -12.46 -23.83
CA PHE A 133 -25.07 -12.60 -22.39
C PHE A 133 -25.46 -11.33 -21.64
N ILE A 134 -25.10 -10.15 -22.17
CA ILE A 134 -25.45 -8.86 -21.57
C ILE A 134 -26.97 -8.70 -21.51
N THR A 135 -27.68 -8.89 -22.63
CA THR A 135 -29.14 -8.79 -22.70
C THR A 135 -29.82 -9.77 -21.75
N LYS A 136 -29.34 -11.01 -21.67
CA LYS A 136 -29.88 -12.01 -20.75
C LYS A 136 -29.69 -11.61 -19.28
N LYS A 137 -28.58 -10.96 -18.93
CA LYS A 137 -28.28 -10.59 -17.53
C LYS A 137 -28.91 -9.27 -17.11
N VAL A 138 -28.98 -8.29 -18.01
CA VAL A 138 -29.55 -6.97 -17.73
C VAL A 138 -31.06 -6.95 -17.97
N GLY A 139 -31.59 -7.83 -18.82
CA GLY A 139 -33.01 -7.87 -19.20
C GLY A 139 -33.40 -6.89 -20.29
N GLN A 140 -32.42 -6.20 -20.89
CA GLN A 140 -32.62 -5.20 -21.94
C GLN A 140 -31.57 -5.35 -23.04
N ALA A 141 -31.98 -5.18 -24.30
CA ALA A 141 -31.07 -5.10 -25.44
C ALA A 141 -30.49 -3.68 -25.56
N PHE A 142 -29.17 -3.60 -25.75
CA PHE A 142 -28.46 -2.34 -25.98
C PHE A 142 -27.78 -2.39 -27.35
N PRO A 143 -27.74 -1.27 -28.09
CA PRO A 143 -26.94 -1.17 -29.31
C PRO A 143 -25.46 -1.45 -29.02
N GLU A 144 -24.77 -2.11 -29.96
CA GLU A 144 -23.33 -2.44 -29.84
C GLU A 144 -22.47 -1.20 -29.53
N GLN A 145 -22.77 -0.09 -30.21
CA GLN A 145 -22.08 1.19 -30.03
C GLN A 145 -22.20 1.77 -28.61
N VAL A 146 -23.23 1.39 -27.85
CA VAL A 146 -23.41 1.78 -26.45
C VAL A 146 -22.58 0.87 -25.55
N ILE A 147 -22.52 -0.44 -25.87
CA ILE A 147 -21.74 -1.43 -25.12
C ILE A 147 -20.24 -1.16 -25.25
N ASP A 148 -19.74 -0.87 -26.46
CA ASP A 148 -18.32 -0.65 -26.73
C ASP A 148 -17.75 0.66 -26.13
N LYS A 149 -18.61 1.56 -25.67
CA LYS A 149 -18.21 2.85 -25.06
C LYS A 149 -18.07 2.79 -23.54
N ILE A 150 -18.46 1.68 -22.91
CA ILE A 150 -18.48 1.47 -21.45
C ILE A 150 -17.29 0.60 -21.05
#